data_AF-A0A812CTD6-F1
#
_entry.id   AF-A0A812CTD6-F1
#
_cell.length_a   1.000
_cell.length_b   1.000
_cell.length_c   1.000
_cell.angle_alpha   90.00
_cell.angle_beta   90.00
_cell.angle_gamma   90.00
#
_symmetry.space_group_name_H-M   'P 1'
#
loop_
_entity.id
_entity.type
_entity.pdbx_description
1 polymer ?
#
loop_
_entity_poly.entity_id
_entity_poly.type
_entity_poly.pdbx_seq_one_letter_code
_entity_poly.pdbx_strand_id
1 'polypeptide(L)'
;MRKFRPITEQDRDGADDLLSAENKHLWNSKKVLEVQLRNVQDILQILEKCRQLLQANLNERARVLELTNESAALVKQKPQKVRPSTADPKFENLQCTTVCPPIAYTPEVDVALNEAQNVSVEAKKIRVEAENMITKVKELNHAAHDSVNKGLAKKLAESTHLMQHLSLCHGQNRKALQRSQTLYDKTEWSRNQLLNTNLTCAERYARPMMTVFQRHAGHYLPGTTEINEANRHLLSSMAQSSQNIDLLNLAKLNIQSDLRSKSAAVKIDGDVFRLRRNRASHRWPIGGHF
;
A
#
# COMPACT_ATOMS: atom_id res chain seq x y z
N MET A 1 11.21 0.66 0.44
CA MET A 1 11.56 0.94 1.85
C MET A 1 11.60 -0.32 2.71
N ARG A 2 10.59 -1.22 2.68
CA ARG A 2 10.62 -2.50 3.42
C ARG A 2 11.73 -3.49 3.00
N LYS A 3 12.39 -3.24 1.86
CA LYS A 3 13.59 -3.97 1.40
C LYS A 3 14.85 -3.70 2.24
N PHE A 4 14.84 -2.66 3.06
CA PHE A 4 15.95 -2.32 3.96
C PHE A 4 15.86 -3.03 5.33
N ARG A 5 14.88 -3.94 5.51
CA ARG A 5 14.79 -4.75 6.71
C ARG A 5 16.04 -5.63 6.86
N PRO A 6 16.44 -5.99 8.09
CA PRO A 6 17.47 -6.99 8.33
C PRO A 6 17.15 -8.28 7.57
N ILE A 7 18.18 -9.04 7.17
CA ILE A 7 18.05 -10.25 6.34
C ILE A 7 17.05 -11.25 6.96
N THR A 8 17.07 -11.40 8.29
CA THR A 8 16.16 -12.29 9.04
C THR A 8 14.68 -11.86 9.00
N GLU A 9 14.40 -10.62 8.61
CA GLU A 9 13.07 -10.00 8.56
C GLU A 9 12.66 -9.61 7.13
N GLN A 10 13.44 -10.03 6.13
CA GLN A 10 13.26 -9.62 4.75
C GLN A 10 12.24 -10.48 4.00
N ASP A 11 11.82 -11.59 4.60
CA ASP A 11 10.83 -12.49 4.02
C ASP A 11 9.50 -11.79 3.74
N ARG A 12 8.84 -12.25 2.68
CA ARG A 12 7.56 -11.71 2.24
C ARG A 12 6.50 -11.98 3.30
N ASP A 13 5.79 -10.93 3.70
CA ASP A 13 4.73 -11.02 4.70
C ASP A 13 3.40 -10.48 4.18
N GLY A 14 2.36 -10.63 5.00
CA GLY A 14 1.02 -10.15 4.65
C GLY A 14 0.93 -8.64 4.44
N ALA A 15 1.87 -7.83 4.94
CA ALA A 15 1.90 -6.40 4.63
C ALA A 15 2.46 -6.14 3.23
N ASP A 16 3.36 -6.98 2.71
CA ASP A 16 3.81 -6.91 1.31
C ASP A 16 2.69 -7.32 0.35
N ASP A 17 1.87 -8.30 0.75
CA ASP A 17 0.69 -8.70 -0.02
C ASP A 17 -0.36 -7.59 -0.10
N LEU A 18 -0.62 -6.90 1.01
CA LEU A 18 -1.51 -5.73 1.04
C LEU A 18 -1.01 -4.60 0.12
N LEU A 19 0.28 -4.29 0.17
CA LEU A 19 0.90 -3.26 -0.68
C LEU A 19 0.88 -3.67 -2.18
N SER A 20 1.10 -4.95 -2.46
CA SER A 20 1.02 -5.51 -3.81
C SER A 20 -0.41 -5.44 -4.37
N ALA A 21 -1.40 -5.80 -3.55
CA ALA A 21 -2.81 -5.72 -3.91
C ALA A 21 -3.25 -4.28 -4.20
N GLU A 22 -2.83 -3.32 -3.36
CA GLU A 22 -3.07 -1.90 -3.57
C GLU A 22 -2.50 -1.42 -4.91
N ASN A 23 -1.24 -1.77 -5.19
CA ASN A 23 -0.59 -1.37 -6.43
C ASN A 23 -1.31 -1.93 -7.67
N LYS A 24 -1.73 -3.21 -7.62
CA LYS A 24 -2.54 -3.82 -8.68
C LYS A 24 -3.88 -3.11 -8.86
N HIS A 25 -4.57 -2.77 -7.76
CA HIS A 25 -5.82 -2.04 -7.80
C HIS A 25 -5.64 -0.66 -8.46
N LEU A 26 -4.64 0.12 -8.02
CA LEU A 26 -4.35 1.44 -8.58
C LEU A 26 -4.02 1.37 -10.07
N TRP A 27 -3.27 0.35 -10.49
CA TRP A 27 -2.95 0.15 -11.90
C TRP A 27 -4.19 -0.18 -12.75
N ASN A 28 -5.11 -0.99 -12.22
CA ASN A 28 -6.38 -1.26 -12.87
C ASN A 28 -7.26 0.00 -12.96
N SER A 29 -7.37 0.77 -11.87
CA SER A 29 -8.07 2.06 -11.87
C SER A 29 -7.49 3.03 -12.89
N LYS A 30 -6.15 3.09 -13.02
CA LYS A 30 -5.47 3.90 -14.04
C LYS A 30 -5.90 3.50 -15.45
N LYS A 31 -5.84 2.21 -15.77
CA LYS A 31 -6.25 1.70 -17.10
C LYS A 31 -7.69 2.05 -17.44
N VAL A 32 -8.60 1.90 -16.48
CA VAL A 32 -10.02 2.21 -16.65
C VAL A 32 -10.21 3.71 -16.98
N LEU A 33 -9.52 4.59 -16.25
CA LEU A 33 -9.56 6.04 -16.52
C LEU A 33 -8.90 6.41 -17.86
N GLU A 34 -7.82 5.74 -18.26
CA GLU A 34 -7.18 5.95 -19.57
C GLU A 34 -8.10 5.57 -20.74
N VAL A 35 -8.94 4.54 -20.59
CA VAL A 35 -9.94 4.19 -21.60
C VAL A 35 -11.01 5.27 -21.70
N GLN A 36 -11.53 5.76 -20.58
CA GLN A 36 -12.51 6.86 -20.61
C GLN A 36 -11.92 8.15 -21.17
N LEU A 37 -10.65 8.43 -20.89
CA LEU A 37 -9.97 9.58 -21.46
C LEU A 37 -9.94 9.51 -23.00
N ARG A 38 -9.69 8.33 -23.58
CA ARG A 38 -9.74 8.15 -25.04
C ARG A 38 -11.15 8.39 -25.59
N ASN A 39 -12.19 7.86 -24.94
CA ASN A 39 -13.57 8.10 -25.36
C ASN A 39 -13.92 9.60 -25.38
N VAL A 40 -13.48 10.33 -24.36
CA VAL A 40 -13.65 11.79 -24.30
C VAL A 40 -12.88 12.49 -25.42
N GLN A 41 -11.64 12.07 -25.69
CA GLN A 41 -10.83 12.61 -26.79
C GLN A 41 -11.46 12.37 -28.16
N ASP A 42 -12.02 11.18 -28.39
CA ASP A 42 -12.65 10.81 -29.65
C ASP A 42 -13.88 11.69 -29.94
N ILE A 43 -14.75 11.89 -28.94
CA ILE A 43 -15.89 12.81 -29.12
C ILE A 43 -15.43 14.24 -29.33
N LEU A 44 -14.43 14.72 -28.60
CA LEU A 44 -13.94 16.10 -28.78
C LEU A 44 -13.45 16.34 -30.21
N GLN A 45 -12.81 15.34 -30.83
CA GLN A 45 -12.40 15.42 -32.24
C GLN A 45 -13.62 15.47 -33.19
N ILE A 46 -14.66 14.68 -32.92
CA ILE A 46 -15.89 14.70 -33.74
C ILE A 46 -16.59 16.05 -33.59
N LEU A 47 -16.71 16.56 -32.36
CA LEU A 47 -17.36 17.83 -32.07
C LEU A 47 -16.63 19.01 -32.72
N GLU A 48 -15.29 18.98 -32.75
CA GLU A 48 -14.48 19.96 -33.48
C GLU A 48 -14.72 19.90 -35.00
N LYS A 49 -14.85 18.71 -35.59
CA LYS A 49 -15.21 18.56 -37.01
C LYS A 49 -16.61 19.14 -37.29
N CYS A 50 -17.60 18.82 -36.46
CA CYS A 50 -18.95 19.40 -36.59
C CYS A 50 -18.92 20.93 -36.47
N ARG A 51 -18.12 21.47 -35.55
CA ARG A 51 -17.94 22.92 -35.38
C ARG A 51 -17.36 23.57 -36.63
N GLN A 52 -16.34 22.96 -37.25
CA GLN A 52 -15.73 23.45 -38.48
C GLN A 52 -16.72 23.43 -39.66
N LEU A 53 -17.48 22.34 -39.82
CA LEU A 53 -18.52 22.23 -40.84
C LEU A 53 -19.63 23.28 -40.68
N LEU A 54 -20.14 23.46 -39.46
CA LEU A 54 -21.13 24.50 -39.18
C LEU A 54 -20.58 25.90 -39.43
N GLN A 55 -19.32 26.16 -39.10
CA GLN A 55 -18.68 27.45 -39.35
C GLN A 55 -18.52 27.72 -40.85
N ALA A 56 -18.16 26.71 -41.65
CA ALA A 56 -18.13 26.81 -43.11
C ALA A 56 -19.53 27.14 -43.67
N ASN A 57 -20.56 26.41 -43.26
CA ASN A 57 -21.94 26.65 -43.66
C ASN A 57 -22.45 28.06 -43.29
N LEU A 58 -22.07 28.55 -42.11
CA LEU A 58 -22.39 29.92 -41.68
C LEU A 58 -21.70 30.96 -42.56
N ASN A 59 -20.43 30.76 -42.89
CA ASN A 59 -19.67 31.66 -43.77
C ASN A 59 -20.26 31.70 -45.18
N GLU A 60 -20.63 30.55 -45.75
CA GLU A 60 -21.30 30.48 -47.05
C GLU A 60 -22.64 31.23 -47.04
N ARG A 61 -23.45 31.01 -46.00
CA ARG A 61 -24.74 31.71 -45.86
C ARG A 61 -24.57 33.22 -45.66
N ALA A 62 -23.58 33.65 -44.86
CA ALA A 62 -23.26 35.06 -44.72
C ALA A 62 -22.87 35.68 -46.07
N ARG A 63 -22.08 34.96 -46.88
CA ARG A 63 -21.69 35.40 -48.22
C ARG A 63 -22.87 35.49 -49.18
N VAL A 64 -23.78 34.52 -49.17
CA VAL A 64 -25.03 34.57 -49.96
C VAL A 64 -25.87 35.77 -49.55
N LEU A 65 -26.02 36.04 -48.24
CA LEU A 65 -26.76 37.19 -47.74
C LEU A 65 -26.13 38.52 -48.20
N GLU A 66 -24.80 38.66 -48.15
CA GLU A 66 -24.10 39.82 -48.71
C GLU A 66 -24.44 40.04 -50.19
N LEU A 67 -24.30 39.00 -51.03
CA LEU A 67 -24.57 39.08 -52.47
C LEU A 67 -26.05 39.39 -52.78
N THR A 68 -26.99 38.82 -52.02
CA THR A 68 -28.43 39.13 -52.17
C THR A 68 -28.74 40.56 -51.75
N ASN A 69 -28.09 41.09 -50.71
CA ASN A 69 -28.23 42.48 -50.30
C ASN A 69 -27.62 43.45 -51.32
N GLU A 70 -26.44 43.14 -51.86
CA GLU A 70 -25.79 43.93 -52.92
C GLU A 70 -26.67 43.98 -54.17
N SER A 71 -27.18 42.84 -54.63
CA SER A 71 -28.08 42.78 -55.79
C SER A 71 -29.40 43.49 -55.54
N ALA A 72 -29.99 43.39 -54.35
CA ALA A 72 -31.18 44.16 -53.97
C ALA A 72 -30.92 45.68 -53.91
N ALA A 73 -29.73 46.11 -53.47
CA ALA A 73 -29.32 47.51 -53.47
C ALA A 73 -29.13 48.06 -54.90
N LEU A 74 -28.53 47.28 -55.80
CA LEU A 74 -28.37 47.60 -57.22
C LEU A 74 -29.71 47.79 -57.95
N VAL A 75 -30.74 46.99 -57.60
CA VAL A 75 -32.11 47.15 -58.16
C VAL A 75 -32.77 48.44 -57.67
N LYS A 76 -32.53 48.85 -56.42
CA LYS A 76 -33.11 50.09 -55.85
C LYS A 76 -32.44 51.39 -56.33
N GLN A 77 -31.21 51.32 -56.88
CA GLN A 77 -30.45 52.50 -57.33
C GLN A 77 -30.76 52.97 -58.77
N LYS A 78 -31.76 52.42 -59.47
CA LYS A 78 -32.24 52.97 -60.75
C LYS A 78 -33.51 53.83 -60.61
N PRO A 79 -33.41 55.16 -60.44
CA PRO A 79 -34.45 56.08 -60.89
C PRO A 79 -34.05 56.62 -62.26
N GLN A 80 -34.25 55.85 -63.33
CA GLN A 80 -34.03 56.37 -64.68
C GLN A 80 -35.33 57.03 -65.19
N LYS A 81 -35.48 58.33 -64.93
CA LYS A 81 -36.46 59.17 -65.64
C LYS A 81 -35.92 59.49 -67.04
N VAL A 82 -36.39 58.83 -68.11
CA VAL A 82 -36.60 59.45 -69.45
C VAL A 82 -37.71 58.72 -70.24
N ARG A 83 -38.86 59.43 -70.36
CA ARG A 83 -39.94 59.54 -71.39
C ARG A 83 -40.42 58.39 -72.32
N PRO A 84 -41.71 58.42 -72.74
CA PRO A 84 -42.38 57.34 -73.47
C PRO A 84 -42.19 57.44 -74.99
N SER A 85 -41.98 56.32 -75.68
CA SER A 85 -42.21 56.20 -77.11
C SER A 85 -42.61 54.77 -77.48
N THR A 86 -43.56 54.71 -78.39
CA THR A 86 -44.45 53.64 -78.83
C THR A 86 -43.73 52.50 -79.57
N ALA A 87 -43.93 51.24 -79.12
CA ALA A 87 -43.99 50.02 -79.95
C ALA A 87 -44.14 48.75 -79.07
N ASP A 88 -45.20 47.99 -79.31
CA ASP A 88 -45.56 46.70 -78.68
C ASP A 88 -44.65 45.53 -79.13
N PRO A 89 -44.86 44.28 -78.66
CA PRO A 89 -44.82 43.75 -77.29
C PRO A 89 -43.85 42.54 -77.24
N LYS A 90 -43.73 41.90 -76.05
CA LYS A 90 -42.94 40.67 -75.72
C LYS A 90 -41.64 40.90 -74.96
N PHE A 91 -41.72 41.50 -73.78
CA PHE A 91 -40.98 41.07 -72.58
C PHE A 91 -41.69 41.61 -71.33
N GLU A 92 -43.03 41.62 -71.35
CA GLU A 92 -43.82 41.82 -70.14
C GLU A 92 -43.98 40.46 -69.47
N ASN A 93 -43.07 40.17 -68.54
CA ASN A 93 -43.27 39.34 -67.34
C ASN A 93 -41.89 39.06 -66.71
N LEU A 94 -41.13 40.12 -66.46
CA LEU A 94 -40.14 40.11 -65.39
C LEU A 94 -40.69 41.05 -64.32
N GLN A 95 -41.79 40.62 -63.69
CA GLN A 95 -42.04 41.01 -62.32
C GLN A 95 -40.76 40.59 -61.57
N CYS A 96 -39.96 41.57 -61.19
CA CYS A 96 -39.05 41.42 -60.08
C CYS A 96 -39.97 41.22 -58.87
N THR A 97 -40.47 39.98 -58.73
CA THR A 97 -41.04 39.49 -57.50
C THR A 97 -40.07 39.95 -56.43
N THR A 98 -40.60 40.62 -55.41
CA THR A 98 -39.88 40.86 -54.18
C THR A 98 -39.20 39.55 -53.85
N VAL A 99 -37.89 39.48 -54.09
CA VAL A 99 -37.06 38.36 -53.71
C VAL A 99 -37.00 38.48 -52.21
N CYS A 100 -38.08 38.05 -51.55
CA CYS A 100 -37.95 37.52 -50.21
C CYS A 100 -36.99 36.36 -50.44
N PRO A 101 -35.72 36.47 -50.00
CA PRO A 101 -34.78 35.39 -50.24
C PRO A 101 -35.49 34.16 -49.66
N PRO A 102 -35.79 33.13 -50.47
CA PRO A 102 -36.35 31.92 -49.91
C PRO A 102 -35.38 31.55 -48.81
N ILE A 103 -35.90 31.30 -47.60
CA ILE A 103 -35.12 30.70 -46.52
C ILE A 103 -34.52 29.46 -47.19
N ALA A 104 -33.26 29.56 -47.61
CA ALA A 104 -32.68 28.62 -48.55
C ALA A 104 -32.40 27.38 -47.73
N TYR A 105 -33.41 26.52 -47.66
CA TYR A 105 -33.32 25.22 -47.02
C TYR A 105 -32.38 24.39 -47.88
N THR A 106 -31.11 24.38 -47.48
CA THR A 106 -30.08 23.52 -48.05
C THR A 106 -30.05 22.23 -47.24
N PRO A 107 -30.34 21.07 -47.87
CA PRO A 107 -30.38 19.79 -47.16
C PRO A 107 -29.03 19.46 -46.51
N GLU A 108 -27.92 19.96 -47.05
CA GLU A 108 -26.57 19.78 -46.49
C GLU A 108 -26.42 20.42 -45.11
N VAL A 109 -27.07 21.56 -44.87
CA VAL A 109 -27.01 22.24 -43.57
C VAL A 109 -27.93 21.57 -42.55
N ASP A 110 -29.05 21.01 -43.00
CA ASP A 110 -29.93 20.22 -42.14
C ASP A 110 -29.23 18.93 -41.67
N VAL A 111 -28.51 18.26 -42.57
CA VAL A 111 -27.67 17.09 -42.20
C VAL A 111 -26.59 17.49 -41.18
N ALA A 112 -25.86 18.59 -41.42
CA ALA A 112 -24.81 19.05 -40.51
C ALA A 112 -25.37 19.47 -39.13
N LEU A 113 -26.57 20.07 -39.07
CA LEU A 113 -27.25 20.41 -37.83
C LEU A 113 -27.68 19.17 -37.05
N ASN A 114 -28.29 18.20 -37.73
CA ASN A 114 -28.71 16.94 -37.12
C ASN A 114 -27.51 16.15 -36.59
N GLU A 115 -26.41 16.09 -37.34
CA GLU A 115 -25.17 15.45 -36.90
C GLU A 115 -24.58 16.14 -35.67
N ALA A 116 -24.49 17.47 -35.67
CA ALA A 116 -24.02 18.23 -34.52
C ALA A 116 -24.91 18.06 -33.28
N GLN A 117 -26.23 17.96 -33.47
CA GLN A 117 -27.18 17.71 -32.40
C GLN A 117 -27.00 16.30 -31.81
N ASN A 118 -26.83 15.28 -32.65
CA ASN A 118 -26.57 13.90 -32.23
C ASN A 118 -25.25 13.79 -31.45
N VAL A 119 -24.17 14.38 -31.96
CA VAL A 119 -22.86 14.41 -31.29
C VAL A 119 -22.93 15.17 -29.96
N SER A 120 -23.73 16.25 -29.88
CA SER A 120 -23.95 16.98 -28.61
C SER A 120 -24.66 16.12 -27.56
N VAL A 121 -25.64 15.31 -27.96
CA VAL A 121 -26.31 14.35 -27.06
C VAL A 121 -25.34 13.27 -26.58
N GLU A 122 -24.53 12.72 -27.49
CA GLU A 122 -23.52 11.71 -27.15
C GLU A 122 -22.42 12.29 -26.24
N ALA A 123 -21.96 13.51 -26.50
CA ALA A 123 -20.99 14.22 -25.67
C ALA A 123 -21.49 14.42 -24.24
N LYS A 124 -22.77 14.80 -24.08
CA LYS A 124 -23.41 14.91 -22.75
C LYS A 124 -23.44 13.56 -22.03
N LYS A 125 -23.76 12.48 -22.75
CA LYS A 125 -23.77 11.13 -22.19
C LYS A 125 -22.39 10.72 -21.71
N ILE A 126 -21.35 10.85 -22.54
CA ILE A 126 -19.99 10.47 -22.16
C ILE A 126 -19.43 11.36 -21.06
N ARG A 127 -19.82 12.63 -20.98
CA ARG A 127 -19.47 13.49 -19.83
C ARG A 127 -20.02 12.92 -18.51
N VAL A 128 -21.30 12.55 -18.49
CA VAL A 128 -21.93 11.96 -17.28
C VAL A 128 -21.29 10.62 -16.94
N GLU A 129 -21.00 9.78 -17.93
CA GLU A 129 -20.30 8.51 -17.72
C GLU A 129 -18.89 8.70 -17.16
N ALA A 130 -18.14 9.68 -17.67
CA ALA A 130 -16.81 10.02 -17.18
C ALA A 130 -16.85 10.55 -15.74
N GLU A 131 -17.81 11.44 -15.42
CA GLU A 131 -18.02 11.94 -14.06
C GLU A 131 -18.33 10.78 -13.09
N ASN A 132 -19.27 9.90 -13.44
CA ASN A 132 -19.64 8.73 -12.66
C ASN A 132 -18.47 7.74 -12.49
N MET A 133 -17.62 7.60 -13.51
CA MET A 133 -16.45 6.73 -13.41
C MET A 133 -15.38 7.32 -12.51
N ILE A 134 -15.17 8.64 -12.57
CA ILE A 134 -14.24 9.34 -11.70
C ILE A 134 -14.68 9.25 -10.24
N THR A 135 -15.97 9.44 -9.93
CA THR A 135 -16.49 9.31 -8.56
C THR A 135 -16.33 7.88 -8.06
N LYS A 136 -16.72 6.87 -8.85
CA LYS A 136 -16.55 5.46 -8.51
C LYS A 136 -15.09 5.08 -8.25
N VAL A 137 -14.16 5.52 -9.11
CA VAL A 137 -12.73 5.24 -8.93
C VAL A 137 -12.18 5.95 -7.69
N LYS A 138 -12.63 7.16 -7.39
CA LYS A 138 -12.26 7.86 -6.14
C LYS A 138 -12.72 7.09 -4.90
N GLU A 139 -13.96 6.62 -4.89
CA GLU A 139 -14.51 5.82 -3.78
C GLU A 139 -13.75 4.49 -3.60
N LEU A 140 -13.52 3.76 -4.70
CA LEU A 140 -12.76 2.51 -4.67
C LEU A 140 -11.31 2.71 -4.20
N ASN A 141 -10.65 3.78 -4.69
CA ASN A 141 -9.30 4.10 -4.25
C ASN A 141 -9.28 4.48 -2.76
N HIS A 142 -10.26 5.25 -2.28
CA HIS A 142 -10.37 5.58 -0.87
C HIS A 142 -10.55 4.31 -0.03
N ALA A 143 -11.52 3.45 -0.37
CA ALA A 143 -11.74 2.19 0.33
C ALA A 143 -10.51 1.26 0.31
N ALA A 144 -9.79 1.18 -0.81
CA ALA A 144 -8.55 0.41 -0.92
C ALA A 144 -7.44 0.98 -0.02
N HIS A 145 -7.24 2.31 -0.03
CA HIS A 145 -6.28 2.98 0.84
C HIS A 145 -6.62 2.80 2.32
N ASP A 146 -7.89 2.98 2.71
CA ASP A 146 -8.41 2.75 4.06
C ASP A 146 -8.09 1.33 4.54
N SER A 147 -8.43 0.34 3.72
CA SER A 147 -8.24 -1.09 4.03
C SER A 147 -6.76 -1.44 4.22
N VAL A 148 -5.91 -1.01 3.28
CA VAL A 148 -4.46 -1.25 3.34
C VAL A 148 -3.85 -0.55 4.54
N ASN A 149 -4.24 0.70 4.82
CA ASN A 149 -3.71 1.43 5.96
C ASN A 149 -4.11 0.80 7.30
N LYS A 150 -5.36 0.33 7.45
CA LYS A 150 -5.81 -0.44 8.62
C LYS A 150 -5.01 -1.75 8.76
N GLY A 151 -4.80 -2.45 7.64
CA GLY A 151 -4.00 -3.68 7.62
C GLY A 151 -2.54 -3.43 8.01
N LEU A 152 -1.90 -2.39 7.49
CA LEU A 152 -0.54 -2.00 7.84
C LEU A 152 -0.44 -1.56 9.31
N ALA A 153 -1.40 -0.78 9.82
CA ALA A 153 -1.44 -0.40 11.24
C ALA A 153 -1.55 -1.64 12.15
N LYS A 154 -2.40 -2.60 11.79
CA LYS A 154 -2.52 -3.87 12.48
C LYS A 154 -1.21 -4.66 12.46
N LYS A 155 -0.55 -4.78 11.30
CA LYS A 155 0.74 -5.48 11.17
C LYS A 155 1.88 -4.80 11.93
N LEU A 156 1.89 -3.48 11.98
CA LEU A 156 2.81 -2.72 12.81
C LEU A 156 2.56 -3.00 14.29
N ALA A 157 1.30 -2.99 14.73
CA ALA A 157 0.92 -3.30 16.11
C ALA A 157 1.32 -4.74 16.53
N GLU A 158 1.07 -5.72 15.64
CA GLU A 158 1.52 -7.11 15.84
C GLU A 158 3.06 -7.20 15.98
N SER A 159 3.80 -6.47 15.14
CA SER A 159 5.27 -6.45 15.18
C SER A 159 5.80 -5.75 16.44
N THR A 160 5.17 -4.66 16.88
CA THR A 160 5.51 -3.98 18.13
C THR A 160 5.23 -4.85 19.35
N HIS A 161 4.11 -5.59 19.33
CA HIS A 161 3.75 -6.52 20.40
C HIS A 161 4.76 -7.67 20.49
N LEU A 162 5.16 -8.25 19.36
CA LEU A 162 6.19 -9.28 19.33
C LEU A 162 7.54 -8.77 19.85
N MET A 163 7.94 -7.56 19.46
CA MET A 163 9.15 -6.92 20.00
C MET A 163 9.09 -6.73 21.51
N GLN A 164 7.96 -6.28 22.06
CA GLN A 164 7.75 -6.15 23.51
C GLN A 164 7.84 -7.52 24.21
N HIS A 165 7.21 -8.55 23.64
CA HIS A 165 7.28 -9.92 24.17
C HIS A 165 8.72 -10.45 24.20
N LEU A 166 9.50 -10.25 23.13
CA LEU A 166 10.93 -10.60 23.10
C LEU A 166 11.74 -9.86 24.17
N SER A 167 11.43 -8.59 24.41
CA SER A 167 12.07 -7.82 25.49
C SER A 167 11.76 -8.40 26.87
N LEU A 168 10.53 -8.86 27.10
CA LEU A 168 10.13 -9.53 28.34
C LEU A 168 10.84 -10.88 28.50
N CYS A 169 10.85 -11.71 27.45
CA CYS A 169 11.57 -12.99 27.44
C CYS A 169 13.08 -12.79 27.70
N HIS A 170 13.69 -11.75 27.13
CA HIS A 170 15.09 -11.41 27.40
C HIS A 170 15.32 -11.12 28.90
N GLY A 171 14.44 -10.33 29.52
CA GLY A 171 14.50 -10.03 30.95
C GLY A 171 14.32 -11.26 31.84
N GLN A 172 13.35 -12.11 31.51
CA GLN A 172 13.11 -13.38 32.20
C GLN A 172 14.31 -14.32 32.09
N ASN A 173 14.89 -14.47 30.89
CA ASN A 173 16.07 -15.28 30.66
C ASN A 173 17.28 -14.76 31.45
N ARG A 174 17.48 -13.43 31.50
CA ARG A 174 18.53 -12.82 32.31
C ARG A 174 18.38 -13.14 33.81
N LYS A 175 17.14 -13.07 34.33
CA LYS A 175 16.83 -13.41 35.72
C LYS A 175 17.06 -14.90 36.00
N ALA A 176 16.63 -15.78 35.09
CA ALA A 176 16.86 -17.22 35.19
C ALA A 176 18.35 -17.55 35.20
N LEU A 177 19.12 -16.97 34.28
CA LEU A 177 20.57 -17.14 34.21
C LEU A 177 21.26 -16.72 35.52
N GLN A 178 20.95 -15.53 36.04
CA GLN A 178 21.53 -15.05 37.31
C GLN A 178 21.20 -15.99 38.48
N ARG A 179 19.94 -16.45 38.56
CA ARG A 179 19.50 -17.38 39.60
C ARG A 179 20.24 -18.73 39.49
N SER A 180 20.30 -19.31 38.30
CA SER A 180 20.98 -20.58 38.05
C SER A 180 22.47 -20.50 38.35
N GLN A 181 23.14 -19.43 37.91
CA GLN A 181 24.56 -19.19 38.20
C GLN A 181 24.80 -19.08 39.71
N THR A 182 24.01 -18.25 40.41
CA THR A 182 24.15 -18.08 41.86
C THR A 182 23.95 -19.41 42.61
N LEU A 183 23.01 -20.24 42.18
CA LEU A 183 22.78 -21.55 42.79
C LEU A 183 23.95 -22.50 42.51
N TYR A 184 24.46 -22.51 41.28
CA TYR A 184 25.62 -23.30 40.90
C TYR A 184 26.88 -22.89 41.69
N ASP A 185 27.19 -21.60 41.76
CA ASP A 185 28.35 -21.09 42.48
C ASP A 185 28.28 -21.43 43.98
N LYS A 186 27.08 -21.36 44.58
CA LYS A 186 26.85 -21.74 45.98
C LYS A 186 27.02 -23.23 46.24
N THR A 187 26.52 -24.09 45.34
CA THR A 187 26.70 -25.54 45.47
C THR A 187 28.13 -25.96 45.22
N GLU A 188 28.81 -25.31 44.29
CA GLU A 188 30.24 -25.52 44.03
C GLU A 188 31.08 -25.06 45.23
N TRP A 189 30.81 -23.87 45.77
CA TRP A 189 31.48 -23.36 46.96
C TRP A 189 31.30 -24.28 48.16
N SER A 190 30.07 -24.71 48.46
CA SER A 190 29.81 -25.62 49.59
C SER A 190 30.52 -26.96 49.41
N ARG A 191 30.51 -27.52 48.19
CA ARG A 191 31.27 -28.74 47.86
C ARG A 191 32.77 -28.55 48.08
N ASN A 192 33.34 -27.44 47.61
CA ASN A 192 34.76 -27.14 47.74
C ASN A 192 35.15 -26.91 49.22
N GLN A 193 34.32 -26.23 50.01
CA GLN A 193 34.54 -26.06 51.45
C GLN A 193 34.51 -27.40 52.18
N LEU A 194 33.52 -28.26 51.89
CA LEU A 194 33.46 -29.61 52.45
C LEU A 194 34.68 -30.45 52.06
N LEU A 195 35.17 -30.34 50.83
CA LEU A 195 36.39 -31.02 50.43
C LEU A 195 37.58 -30.51 51.26
N ASN A 196 37.76 -29.19 51.33
CA ASN A 196 38.89 -28.55 52.01
C ASN A 196 38.94 -28.87 53.51
N THR A 197 37.80 -28.90 54.22
CA THR A 197 37.75 -29.25 55.64
C THR A 197 37.97 -30.74 55.90
N ASN A 198 37.61 -31.62 54.94
CA ASN A 198 37.70 -33.07 55.08
C ASN A 198 38.96 -33.69 54.44
N LEU A 199 39.86 -32.93 53.79
CA LEU A 199 41.13 -33.43 53.26
C LEU A 199 41.97 -34.14 54.34
N THR A 200 41.91 -33.66 55.58
CA THR A 200 42.57 -34.28 56.76
C THR A 200 41.97 -35.63 57.16
N CYS A 201 40.71 -35.88 56.82
CA CYS A 201 40.01 -37.15 57.05
C CYS A 201 40.19 -38.12 55.86
N ALA A 202 40.19 -37.63 54.61
CA ALA A 202 40.37 -38.45 53.41
C ALA A 202 41.77 -39.11 53.34
N GLU A 203 42.82 -38.41 53.80
CA GLU A 203 44.18 -38.95 53.97
C GLU A 203 44.26 -40.15 54.92
N ARG A 204 43.25 -40.35 55.78
CA ARG A 204 43.17 -41.51 56.68
C ARG A 204 42.52 -42.71 56.00
N TYR A 205 41.48 -42.52 55.18
CA TYR A 205 40.73 -43.61 54.55
C TYR A 205 41.38 -44.17 53.26
N ALA A 206 42.19 -43.38 52.54
CA ALA A 206 42.86 -43.82 51.30
C ALA A 206 44.17 -44.58 51.53
N ARG A 207 44.58 -44.80 52.79
CA ARG A 207 45.80 -45.55 53.11
C ARG A 207 45.63 -47.02 52.73
N PRO A 208 46.64 -47.68 52.12
CA PRO A 208 46.56 -49.10 51.78
C PRO A 208 46.17 -49.99 52.97
N MET A 209 46.58 -49.61 54.19
CA MET A 209 46.23 -50.29 55.43
C MET A 209 44.72 -50.31 55.72
N MET A 210 43.98 -49.25 55.40
CA MET A 210 42.51 -49.18 55.57
C MET A 210 41.76 -50.09 54.61
N THR A 211 42.29 -50.30 53.40
CA THR A 211 41.68 -51.19 52.40
C THR A 211 41.70 -52.66 52.82
N VAL A 212 42.61 -53.05 53.73
CA VAL A 212 42.66 -54.41 54.31
C VAL A 212 41.57 -54.57 55.36
N PHE A 213 41.35 -53.56 56.22
CA PHE A 213 40.28 -53.58 57.22
C PHE A 213 38.87 -53.52 56.61
N GLN A 214 38.69 -52.87 55.45
CA GLN A 214 37.42 -52.81 54.72
C GLN A 214 36.99 -54.14 54.06
N ARG A 215 37.88 -55.13 53.94
CA ARG A 215 37.56 -56.45 53.35
C ARG A 215 36.76 -57.36 54.28
N HIS A 216 36.64 -57.01 55.56
CA HIS A 216 35.87 -57.79 56.53
C HIS A 216 34.40 -57.35 56.57
N ALA A 217 33.47 -58.31 56.54
CA ALA A 217 32.02 -58.10 56.43
C ALA A 217 31.39 -57.21 57.54
N GLY A 218 32.12 -56.90 58.62
CA GLY A 218 31.68 -56.02 59.71
C GLY A 218 32.16 -54.56 59.64
N HIS A 219 32.86 -54.13 58.58
CA HIS A 219 33.45 -52.78 58.47
C HIS A 219 32.76 -51.85 57.46
N TYR A 220 31.70 -52.30 56.80
CA TYR A 220 30.84 -51.41 56.01
C TYR A 220 29.97 -50.61 56.99
N LEU A 221 30.36 -49.37 57.25
CA LEU A 221 29.50 -48.42 57.96
C LEU A 221 28.17 -48.30 57.19
N PRO A 222 27.02 -48.58 57.84
CA PRO A 222 25.71 -48.33 57.25
C PRO A 222 25.64 -46.88 56.74
N GLY A 223 25.12 -46.69 55.53
CA GLY A 223 25.01 -45.38 54.89
C GLY A 223 26.21 -44.93 54.03
N THR A 224 27.34 -45.65 54.01
CA THR A 224 28.47 -45.30 53.12
C THR A 224 28.15 -45.44 51.64
N THR A 225 27.39 -46.47 51.25
CA THR A 225 26.88 -46.65 49.89
C THR A 225 25.91 -45.54 49.50
N GLU A 226 25.02 -45.16 50.42
CA GLU A 226 24.04 -44.07 50.25
C GLU A 226 24.72 -42.72 50.09
N ILE A 227 25.78 -42.44 50.85
CA ILE A 227 26.59 -41.20 50.72
C ILE A 227 27.29 -41.16 49.37
N ASN A 228 27.89 -42.27 48.93
CA ASN A 228 28.54 -42.35 47.63
C ASN A 228 27.53 -42.18 46.48
N GLU A 229 26.32 -42.72 46.62
CA GLU A 229 25.23 -42.52 45.68
C GLU A 229 24.74 -41.06 45.66
N ALA A 230 24.49 -40.46 46.82
CA ALA A 230 24.13 -39.06 46.94
C ALA A 230 25.18 -38.13 46.32
N ASN A 231 26.47 -38.43 46.50
CA ASN A 231 27.56 -37.68 45.86
C ASN A 231 27.55 -37.83 44.33
N ARG A 232 27.32 -39.04 43.80
CA ARG A 232 27.14 -39.24 42.35
C ARG A 232 25.97 -38.43 41.80
N HIS A 233 24.83 -38.42 42.51
CA HIS A 233 23.67 -37.60 42.14
C HIS A 233 23.96 -36.11 42.18
N LEU A 234 24.68 -35.62 43.19
CA LEU A 234 25.08 -34.23 43.29
C LEU A 234 25.98 -33.82 42.10
N LEU A 235 27.01 -34.60 41.79
CA LEU A 235 27.90 -34.33 40.65
C LEU A 235 27.14 -34.34 39.31
N SER A 236 26.25 -35.31 39.11
CA SER A 236 25.37 -35.34 37.93
C SER A 236 24.47 -34.11 37.85
N SER A 237 23.89 -33.68 38.98
CA SER A 237 23.02 -32.50 39.05
C SER A 237 23.79 -31.20 38.78
N MET A 238 25.03 -31.08 39.27
CA MET A 238 25.92 -29.98 38.95
C MET A 238 26.26 -29.95 37.46
N ALA A 239 26.61 -31.08 36.86
CA ALA A 239 26.89 -31.18 35.43
C ALA A 239 25.66 -30.75 34.59
N GLN A 240 24.46 -31.22 34.95
CA GLN A 240 23.22 -30.81 34.30
C GLN A 240 22.93 -29.31 34.50
N SER A 241 23.20 -28.76 35.68
CA SER A 241 23.02 -27.32 35.95
C SER A 241 23.96 -26.47 35.10
N SER A 242 25.20 -26.89 34.91
CA SER A 242 26.15 -26.25 33.99
C SER A 242 25.61 -26.24 32.56
N GLN A 243 25.15 -27.39 32.06
CA GLN A 243 24.56 -27.49 30.72
C GLN A 243 23.33 -26.58 30.57
N ASN A 244 22.47 -26.52 31.59
CA ASN A 244 21.30 -25.63 31.59
C ASN A 244 21.71 -24.14 31.54
N ILE A 245 22.78 -23.75 32.24
CA ILE A 245 23.34 -22.39 32.18
C ILE A 245 23.83 -22.08 30.75
N ASP A 246 24.50 -23.03 30.10
CA ASP A 246 24.97 -22.87 28.72
C ASP A 246 23.80 -22.69 27.75
N LEU A 247 22.73 -23.48 27.90
CA LEU A 247 21.50 -23.31 27.10
C LEU A 247 20.85 -21.94 27.32
N LEU A 248 20.80 -21.44 28.56
CA LEU A 248 20.29 -20.10 28.86
C LEU A 248 21.16 -19.00 28.23
N ASN A 249 22.48 -19.20 28.17
CA ASN A 249 23.40 -18.30 27.47
C ASN A 249 23.17 -18.29 25.95
N LEU A 250 22.98 -19.46 25.33
CA LEU A 250 22.62 -19.54 23.90
C LEU A 250 21.28 -18.86 23.61
N ALA A 251 20.26 -19.13 24.43
CA ALA A 251 18.96 -18.48 24.33
C ALA A 251 19.07 -16.95 24.46
N LYS A 252 19.95 -16.44 25.34
CA LYS A 252 20.20 -15.01 25.51
C LYS A 252 20.71 -14.38 24.21
N LEU A 253 21.68 -15.02 23.54
CA LEU A 253 22.24 -14.54 22.28
C LEU A 253 21.18 -14.52 21.16
N ASN A 254 20.41 -15.60 21.04
CA ASN A 254 19.35 -15.69 20.04
C ASN A 254 18.27 -14.63 20.25
N ILE A 255 17.72 -14.51 21.46
CA ILE A 255 16.70 -13.50 21.79
C ILE A 255 17.24 -12.09 21.54
N GLN A 256 18.52 -11.84 21.86
CA GLN A 256 19.12 -10.52 21.63
C GLN A 256 19.28 -10.21 20.13
N SER A 257 19.67 -11.19 19.32
CA SER A 257 19.70 -11.06 17.86
C SER A 257 18.32 -10.76 17.29
N ASP A 258 17.31 -11.55 17.69
CA ASP A 258 15.93 -11.39 17.23
C ASP A 258 15.35 -10.03 17.65
N LEU A 259 15.62 -9.59 18.88
CA LEU A 259 15.19 -8.29 19.38
C LEU A 259 15.78 -7.14 18.53
N ARG A 260 17.06 -7.22 18.16
CA ARG A 260 17.70 -6.20 17.30
C ARG A 260 17.06 -6.19 15.91
N SER A 261 16.90 -7.37 15.31
CA SER A 261 16.29 -7.50 13.98
C SER A 261 14.85 -6.98 13.96
N LYS A 262 14.02 -7.41 14.92
CA LYS A 262 12.63 -6.96 15.07
C LYS A 262 12.53 -5.47 15.36
N SER A 263 13.40 -4.91 16.20
CA SER A 263 13.41 -3.47 16.49
C SER A 263 13.69 -2.64 15.23
N ALA A 264 14.67 -3.05 14.42
CA ALA A 264 14.96 -2.40 13.15
C ALA A 264 13.79 -2.54 12.15
N ALA A 265 13.16 -3.71 12.06
CA ALA A 265 12.00 -3.93 11.20
C ALA A 265 10.80 -3.05 11.60
N VAL A 266 10.47 -2.97 12.90
CA VAL A 266 9.41 -2.11 13.43
C VAL A 266 9.67 -0.64 13.10
N LYS A 267 10.93 -0.18 13.18
CA LYS A 267 11.29 1.20 12.81
C LYS A 267 11.01 1.47 11.34
N ILE A 268 11.47 0.58 10.46
CA ILE A 268 11.28 0.70 9.00
C ILE A 268 9.79 0.67 8.64
N ASP A 269 9.02 -0.27 9.20
CA ASP A 269 7.58 -0.37 8.94
C ASP A 269 6.82 0.83 9.51
N GLY A 270 7.24 1.35 10.65
CA GLY A 270 6.74 2.61 11.22
C GLY A 270 7.05 3.83 10.34
N ASP A 271 8.22 3.88 9.71
CA ASP A 271 8.58 4.95 8.77
C ASP A 271 7.78 4.86 7.47
N VAL A 272 7.53 3.65 6.96
CA VAL A 272 6.64 3.42 5.80
C VAL A 272 5.22 3.89 6.12
N PHE A 273 4.70 3.53 7.29
CA PHE A 273 3.37 3.96 7.73
C PHE A 273 3.28 5.49 7.84
N ARG A 274 4.29 6.14 8.44
CA ARG A 274 4.36 7.61 8.55
C ARG A 274 4.49 8.29 7.19
N LEU A 275 5.33 7.78 6.29
CA LEU A 275 5.48 8.31 4.93
C LEU A 275 4.15 8.27 4.18
N ARG A 276 3.41 7.16 4.27
CA ARG A 276 2.09 7.02 3.66
C ARG A 276 1.10 8.04 4.22
N ARG A 277 1.08 8.19 5.54
CA ARG A 277 0.23 9.20 6.22
C ARG A 277 0.57 10.62 5.78
N ASN A 278 1.85 10.96 5.66
CA ASN A 278 2.31 12.29 5.25
C ASN A 278 2.00 12.61 3.78
N ARG A 279 1.97 11.59 2.92
CA ARG A 279 1.67 11.73 1.48
C ARG A 279 0.18 11.64 1.16
N ALA A 280 -0.68 11.30 2.12
CA ALA A 280 -2.12 11.28 1.91
C ALA A 280 -2.68 12.70 1.84
N SER A 281 -3.55 12.97 0.85
CA SER A 281 -4.17 14.28 0.60
C SER A 281 -5.11 14.73 1.73
N HIS A 282 -5.57 13.80 2.57
CA HIS A 282 -6.32 14.08 3.79
C HIS A 282 -5.50 13.58 4.98
N ARG A 283 -5.25 14.47 5.95
CA ARG A 283 -4.69 14.08 7.24
C ARG A 283 -5.70 13.19 7.93
N TRP A 284 -5.51 11.87 7.84
CA TRP A 284 -6.33 10.89 8.54
C TRP A 284 -6.46 11.29 10.02
N PRO A 285 -7.65 11.64 10.53
CA PRO A 285 -7.83 11.76 11.96
C PRO A 285 -7.49 10.39 12.55
N ILE A 286 -6.66 10.38 13.60
CA ILE A 286 -6.56 9.19 14.44
C ILE A 286 -7.93 9.13 15.11
N GLY A 287 -8.87 8.43 14.48
CA GLY A 287 -10.19 8.19 15.04
C GLY A 287 -10.01 7.52 16.39
N GLY A 288 -10.41 8.22 17.44
CA GLY A 288 -10.24 7.83 18.83
C GLY A 288 -10.89 6.49 19.10
N HIS A 289 -10.07 5.52 19.47
CA HIS A 289 -10.45 4.43 20.35
C HIS A 289 -9.35 4.35 21.42
N PHE A 290 -9.54 5.16 22.45
CA PHE A 290 -9.14 4.84 23.81
C PHE A 290 -10.40 4.43 24.56
#